data_AF-A0A3R6JT37-F1
#
_entry.id   AF-A0A3R6JT37-F1
#
_cell.length_a   1.000
_cell.length_b   1.000
_cell.length_c   1.000
_cell.angle_alpha   90.00
_cell.angle_beta   90.00
_cell.angle_gamma   90.00
#
_symmetry.space_group_name_H-M   'P 1'
#
loop_
_entity.id
_entity.type
_entity.pdbx_description
1 polymer ?
#
loop_
_entity_poly.entity_id
_entity_poly.type
_entity_poly.pdbx_seq_one_letter_code
_entity_poly.pdbx_strand_id
1 'polypeptide(L)'
;MIKMLLDDGFPAEQIVLRIDPIFPTVNGMRAVRCVLFGRDPRIQRCRISILDEYPHVKERFRNHGWTPIYGNSFQASDEQLKYVAEQLKECEELFGFNGLTFETCAESKLVKIAKEIGCGSFIEERGCISEKDLEILGFDKTMIQDMKENPQNRKGCHCLSCKKELLSYKHPCTNGCVYCYWKN
;
A
#
# COMPACT_ATOMS: atom_id res chain seq x y z
N MET A 1 -3.52 19.64 2.19
CA MET A 1 -4.66 18.71 2.19
C MET A 1 -4.84 18.01 3.54
N ILE A 2 -3.89 17.19 4.02
CA ILE A 2 -4.03 16.51 5.34
C ILE A 2 -4.22 17.51 6.49
N LYS A 3 -3.37 18.55 6.58
CA LYS A 3 -3.50 19.60 7.59
C LYS A 3 -4.90 20.25 7.59
N MET A 4 -5.44 20.54 6.40
CA MET A 4 -6.77 21.12 6.25
C MET A 4 -7.87 20.19 6.79
N LEU A 5 -7.83 18.89 6.45
CA LEU A 5 -8.79 17.91 7.00
C LEU A 5 -8.74 17.87 8.53
N LEU A 6 -7.54 17.91 9.11
CA LEU A 6 -7.34 17.89 10.55
C LEU A 6 -7.83 19.20 11.21
N ASP A 7 -7.54 20.35 10.59
CA ASP A 7 -7.99 21.66 11.06
C ASP A 7 -9.53 21.77 11.02
N ASP A 8 -10.17 21.14 10.03
CA ASP A 8 -11.63 21.05 9.87
C ASP A 8 -12.28 20.01 10.81
N GLY A 9 -11.50 19.36 11.68
CA GLY A 9 -11.99 18.43 12.70
C GLY A 9 -12.14 16.98 12.24
N PHE A 10 -11.61 16.60 11.07
CA PHE A 10 -11.59 15.20 10.65
C PHE A 10 -10.69 14.37 11.59
N PRO A 11 -11.17 13.23 12.13
CA PRO A 11 -10.41 12.44 13.09
C PRO A 11 -9.19 11.79 12.43
N ALA A 12 -8.00 12.06 12.98
CA ALA A 12 -6.73 11.61 12.43
C ALA A 12 -6.62 10.08 12.38
N GLU A 13 -7.22 9.40 13.34
CA GLU A 13 -7.23 7.95 13.51
C GLU A 13 -8.04 7.24 12.41
N GLN A 14 -8.95 7.97 11.75
CA GLN A 14 -9.71 7.48 10.59
C GLN A 14 -9.01 7.77 9.26
N ILE A 15 -7.95 8.59 9.26
CA ILE A 15 -7.15 8.83 8.07
C ILE A 15 -6.27 7.60 7.82
N VAL A 16 -6.26 7.13 6.57
CA VAL A 16 -5.34 6.09 6.12
C VAL A 16 -4.36 6.71 5.13
N LEU A 17 -3.10 6.81 5.52
CA LEU A 17 -2.03 7.21 4.61
C LEU A 17 -1.84 6.12 3.56
N ARG A 18 -1.60 6.48 2.29
CA ARG A 18 -1.36 5.50 1.23
C ARG A 18 -0.03 5.77 0.52
N ILE A 19 0.84 4.78 0.51
CA ILE A 19 2.10 4.79 -0.25
C ILE A 19 2.01 3.65 -1.28
N ASP A 20 1.60 4.00 -2.49
CA ASP A 20 1.24 3.06 -3.55
C ASP A 20 1.83 3.51 -4.90
N PRO A 21 2.89 2.87 -5.42
CA PRO A 21 3.64 1.77 -4.84
C PRO A 21 4.90 2.20 -4.09
N ILE A 22 5.43 1.30 -3.26
CA ILE A 22 6.81 1.33 -2.80
C ILE A 22 7.71 0.72 -3.87
N PHE A 23 8.72 1.50 -4.28
CA PHE A 23 9.78 1.04 -5.16
C PHE A 23 10.87 0.40 -4.27
N PRO A 24 11.21 -0.89 -4.40
CA PRO A 24 12.17 -1.57 -3.51
C PRO A 24 13.61 -1.24 -3.91
N THR A 25 13.95 0.04 -3.78
CA THR A 25 15.26 0.61 -4.07
C THR A 25 15.63 1.60 -2.96
N VAL A 26 16.90 2.01 -2.90
CA VAL A 26 17.36 3.05 -1.95
C VAL A 26 16.56 4.35 -2.11
N ASN A 27 16.38 4.82 -3.35
CA ASN A 27 15.62 6.04 -3.61
C ASN A 27 14.13 5.89 -3.29
N GLY A 28 13.54 4.73 -3.57
CA GLY A 28 12.16 4.43 -3.21
C GLY A 28 11.93 4.46 -1.69
N MET A 29 12.81 3.82 -0.92
CA MET A 29 12.73 3.87 0.54
C MET A 29 13.04 5.25 1.12
N ARG A 30 13.89 6.05 0.47
CA ARG A 30 14.07 7.46 0.84
C ARG A 30 12.76 8.24 0.71
N ALA A 31 11.99 8.02 -0.36
CA ALA A 31 10.69 8.65 -0.53
C ALA A 31 9.69 8.18 0.56
N VAL A 32 9.67 6.89 0.88
CA VAL A 32 8.87 6.34 1.99
C VAL A 32 9.20 7.06 3.30
N ARG A 33 10.49 7.16 3.65
CA ARG A 33 10.94 7.88 4.87
C ARG A 33 10.46 9.32 4.91
N CYS A 34 10.57 10.06 3.80
CA CYS A 34 10.09 11.44 3.74
C CYS A 34 8.58 11.55 4.00
N VAL A 35 7.78 10.66 3.41
CA VAL A 35 6.32 10.66 3.61
C VAL A 35 5.97 10.30 5.06
N LEU A 36 6.62 9.27 5.63
CA LEU A 36 6.38 8.84 7.01
C LEU A 36 6.82 9.89 8.03
N PHE A 37 7.96 10.56 7.80
CA PHE A 37 8.45 11.63 8.67
C PHE A 37 7.56 12.87 8.63
N GLY A 38 7.01 13.22 7.47
CA GLY A 38 6.09 14.35 7.30
C GLY A 38 4.64 14.08 7.72
N ARG A 39 4.33 12.86 8.20
CA ARG A 39 2.99 12.44 8.62
C ARG A 39 2.61 13.09 9.95
N ASP A 40 1.32 13.39 10.15
CA ASP A 40 0.80 13.70 11.49
C ASP A 40 0.87 12.44 12.38
N PRO A 41 1.56 12.48 13.55
CA PRO A 41 1.77 11.30 14.39
C PRO A 41 0.50 10.54 14.78
N ARG A 42 -0.66 11.20 14.82
CA ARG A 42 -1.97 10.59 15.15
C ARG A 42 -2.50 9.68 14.04
N ILE A 43 -2.00 9.79 12.81
CA ILE A 43 -2.40 8.94 11.68
C ILE A 43 -1.74 7.57 11.81
N GLN A 44 -2.42 6.60 12.41
CA GLN A 44 -1.82 5.30 12.77
C GLN A 44 -1.92 4.21 11.70
N ARG A 45 -2.53 4.48 10.55
CA ARG A 45 -2.74 3.49 9.49
C ARG A 45 -2.07 3.92 8.20
N CYS A 46 -1.20 3.06 7.65
CA CYS A 46 -0.57 3.27 6.36
C CYS A 46 -0.80 2.07 5.44
N ARG A 47 -1.47 2.27 4.30
CA ARG A 47 -1.61 1.26 3.26
C ARG A 47 -0.47 1.31 2.28
N ILE A 48 0.14 0.16 2.05
CA ILE A 48 1.27 0.03 1.15
C ILE A 48 1.05 -1.08 0.12
N SER A 49 1.67 -0.90 -1.04
CA SER A 49 1.86 -1.94 -2.04
C SER A 49 3.31 -1.92 -2.51
N ILE A 50 3.75 -3.01 -3.10
CA ILE A 50 5.05 -3.07 -3.76
C ILE A 50 4.83 -2.83 -5.26
N LEU A 51 5.79 -2.17 -5.89
CA LEU A 51 5.78 -1.92 -7.32
C LEU A 51 5.57 -3.24 -8.09
N ASP A 52 4.61 -3.24 -9.02
CA ASP A 52 4.39 -4.30 -10.01
C ASP A 52 4.81 -3.77 -11.40
N GLU A 53 5.82 -4.37 -12.03
CA GLU A 53 6.33 -3.89 -13.31
C GLU A 53 5.61 -4.51 -14.51
N TYR A 54 4.40 -4.01 -14.80
CA TYR A 54 3.67 -4.37 -16.01
C TYR A 54 4.51 -4.13 -17.29
N PRO A 55 4.33 -4.91 -18.38
CA PRO A 55 5.11 -4.75 -19.60
C PRO A 55 5.15 -3.32 -20.14
N HIS A 56 4.00 -2.63 -20.15
CA HIS A 56 3.90 -1.24 -20.61
C HIS A 56 4.49 -0.24 -19.62
N VAL A 57 4.54 -0.56 -18.32
CA VAL A 57 5.25 0.26 -17.32
C VAL A 57 6.76 0.15 -17.55
N LYS A 58 7.29 -1.05 -17.81
CA LYS A 58 8.70 -1.24 -18.16
C LYS A 58 9.08 -0.50 -19.43
N GLU A 59 8.21 -0.51 -20.44
CA GLU A 59 8.42 0.27 -21.66
C GLU A 59 8.45 1.77 -21.35
N ARG A 60 7.52 2.28 -20.52
CA ARG A 60 7.54 3.68 -20.06
C ARG A 60 8.83 4.05 -19.33
N PHE A 61 9.34 3.16 -18.46
CA PHE A 61 10.64 3.35 -17.82
C PHE A 61 11.75 3.49 -18.84
N ARG A 62 11.85 2.57 -19.82
CA ARG A 62 12.88 2.65 -20.87
C ARG A 62 12.76 3.91 -21.71
N ASN A 63 11.55 4.33 -22.06
CA ASN A 63 11.30 5.56 -22.81
C ASN A 63 11.67 6.83 -22.01
N HIS A 64 11.63 6.75 -20.68
CA HIS A 64 12.15 7.78 -19.77
C HIS A 64 13.67 7.68 -19.52
N GLY A 65 14.37 6.73 -20.16
CA GLY A 65 15.79 6.48 -19.94
C GLY A 65 16.10 5.73 -18.63
N TRP A 66 15.11 5.08 -18.02
CA TRP A 66 15.25 4.30 -16.80
C TRP A 66 15.32 2.80 -17.09
N THR A 67 16.08 2.08 -16.25
CA THR A 67 16.12 0.62 -16.27
C THR A 67 15.02 0.06 -15.38
N PRO A 68 14.21 -0.92 -15.86
CA PRO A 68 13.28 -1.65 -15.00
C PRO A 68 13.96 -2.26 -13.78
N ILE A 69 13.30 -2.18 -12.62
CA ILE A 69 13.82 -2.55 -11.31
C ILE A 69 13.99 -4.06 -11.18
N TYR A 70 13.10 -4.84 -11.80
CA TYR A 70 13.09 -6.30 -11.68
C TYR A 70 13.61 -7.00 -12.94
N GLY A 71 14.22 -6.25 -13.88
CA GLY A 71 14.63 -6.77 -15.17
C GLY A 71 13.45 -7.35 -15.94
N ASN A 72 13.37 -8.68 -16.03
CA ASN A 72 12.28 -9.40 -16.72
C ASN A 72 11.11 -9.81 -15.81
N SER A 73 11.31 -9.86 -14.49
CA SER A 73 10.28 -10.29 -13.53
C SER A 73 9.17 -9.25 -13.37
N PHE A 74 7.93 -9.71 -13.11
CA PHE A 74 6.80 -8.83 -12.89
C PHE A 74 6.81 -8.21 -11.48
N GLN A 75 7.23 -8.99 -10.47
CA GLN A 75 7.20 -8.61 -9.05
C GLN A 75 8.61 -8.62 -8.46
N ALA A 76 8.74 -8.00 -7.28
CA ALA A 76 9.96 -7.97 -6.50
C ALA A 76 10.47 -9.37 -6.10
N SER A 77 11.78 -9.52 -6.02
CA SER A 77 12.42 -10.72 -5.46
C SER A 77 12.28 -10.80 -3.93
N ASP A 78 12.58 -11.97 -3.35
CA ASP A 78 12.59 -12.16 -1.90
C ASP A 78 13.61 -11.24 -1.23
N GLU A 79 14.78 -11.01 -1.84
CA GLU A 79 15.76 -10.07 -1.29
C GLU A 79 15.24 -8.63 -1.29
N GLN A 80 14.53 -8.23 -2.33
CA GLN A 80 13.93 -6.89 -2.43
C GLN A 80 12.81 -6.69 -1.40
N LEU A 81 11.96 -7.69 -1.19
CA LEU A 81 10.92 -7.66 -0.17
C LEU A 81 11.51 -7.66 1.24
N LYS A 82 12.54 -8.46 1.49
CA LYS A 82 13.30 -8.45 2.74
C LYS A 82 13.89 -7.07 3.00
N TYR A 83 14.53 -6.46 2.01
CA TYR A 83 15.05 -5.11 2.10
C TYR A 83 13.95 -4.10 2.49
N VAL A 84 12.78 -4.14 1.84
CA VAL A 84 11.67 -3.26 2.20
C VAL A 84 11.23 -3.48 3.65
N ALA A 85 11.07 -4.73 4.08
CA ALA A 85 10.65 -5.05 5.45
C ALA A 85 11.65 -4.54 6.51
N GLU A 86 12.95 -4.74 6.29
CA GLU A 86 14.02 -4.21 7.16
C GLU A 86 13.99 -2.68 7.21
N GLN A 87 13.78 -2.03 6.08
CA GLN A 87 13.74 -0.57 6.01
C GLN A 87 12.49 0.02 6.66
N LEU A 88 11.34 -0.67 6.61
CA LEU A 88 10.13 -0.26 7.34
C LEU A 88 10.33 -0.41 8.85
N LYS A 89 11.01 -1.47 9.31
CA LYS A 89 11.38 -1.64 10.72
C LYS A 89 12.31 -0.51 11.18
N GLU A 90 13.34 -0.20 10.41
CA GLU A 90 14.25 0.89 10.73
C GLU A 90 13.51 2.24 10.84
N CYS A 91 12.49 2.47 10.00
CA CYS A 91 11.65 3.66 10.13
C CYS A 91 10.85 3.68 11.44
N GLU A 92 10.29 2.54 11.84
CA GLU A 92 9.54 2.42 13.09
C GLU A 92 10.45 2.70 14.29
N GLU A 93 11.65 2.12 14.31
CA GLU A 93 12.66 2.30 15.37
C GLU A 93 13.19 3.74 15.43
N LEU A 94 13.57 4.33 14.28
CA LEU A 94 14.16 5.67 14.22
C LEU A 94 13.18 6.78 14.56
N PHE A 95 11.93 6.64 14.14
CA PHE A 95 10.92 7.69 14.29
C PHE A 95 9.99 7.46 15.47
N GLY A 96 10.11 6.32 16.17
CA GLY A 96 9.30 5.99 17.33
C GLY A 96 7.81 5.98 16.99
N PHE A 97 7.44 5.37 15.86
CA PHE A 97 6.06 5.34 15.38
C PHE A 97 5.20 4.36 16.20
N ASN A 98 4.99 4.71 17.47
CA ASN A 98 4.17 3.93 18.39
C ASN A 98 2.74 3.79 17.82
N GLY A 99 2.38 2.57 17.44
CA GLY A 99 1.05 2.22 16.94
C GLY A 99 0.82 2.45 15.44
N LEU A 100 1.85 2.76 14.64
CA LEU A 100 1.70 2.75 13.18
C LEU A 100 1.61 1.32 12.64
N THR A 101 0.52 1.00 11.97
CA THR A 101 0.33 -0.27 11.26
C THR A 101 0.42 -0.07 9.76
N PHE A 102 1.24 -0.89 9.10
CA PHE A 102 1.30 -1.01 7.66
C PHE A 102 0.32 -2.09 7.20
N GLU A 103 -0.68 -1.69 6.44
CA GLU A 103 -1.73 -2.55 5.90
C GLU A 103 -1.43 -2.86 4.44
N THR A 104 -1.57 -4.13 4.05
CA THR A 104 -1.35 -4.52 2.66
C THR A 104 -2.33 -5.58 2.17
N CYS A 105 -2.70 -5.50 0.89
CA CYS A 105 -3.59 -6.45 0.23
C CYS A 105 -2.83 -7.08 -0.94
N ALA A 106 -2.89 -8.39 -1.09
CA ALA A 106 -2.18 -9.16 -2.12
C ALA A 106 -0.65 -9.21 -1.99
N GLU A 107 -0.08 -8.75 -0.88
CA GLU A 107 1.36 -8.79 -0.61
C GLU A 107 1.73 -9.86 0.45
N SER A 108 1.06 -11.02 0.45
CA SER A 108 1.27 -12.08 1.46
C SER A 108 2.73 -12.50 1.61
N LYS A 109 3.52 -12.39 0.54
CA LYS A 109 4.95 -12.69 0.56
C LYS A 109 5.76 -11.69 1.39
N LEU A 110 5.45 -10.39 1.30
CA LEU A 110 6.05 -9.35 2.14
C LEU A 110 5.75 -9.63 3.61
N VAL A 111 4.49 -9.92 3.95
CA VAL A 111 4.06 -10.19 5.32
C VAL A 111 4.75 -11.44 5.88
N LYS A 112 4.85 -12.50 5.06
CA LYS A 112 5.58 -13.72 5.44
C LYS A 112 7.05 -13.43 5.74
N ILE A 113 7.76 -12.77 4.81
CA ILE A 113 9.17 -12.44 4.98
C ILE A 113 9.36 -11.56 6.22
N ALA A 114 8.54 -10.52 6.39
CA ALA A 114 8.60 -9.63 7.55
C ALA A 114 8.45 -10.40 8.87
N LYS A 115 7.53 -11.36 8.95
CA LYS A 115 7.38 -12.24 10.13
C LYS A 115 8.63 -13.08 10.38
N GLU A 116 9.20 -13.68 9.34
CA GLU A 116 10.40 -14.53 9.45
C GLU A 116 11.63 -13.76 9.95
N ILE A 117 11.77 -12.48 9.60
CA ILE A 117 12.89 -11.63 10.03
C ILE A 117 12.60 -10.80 11.31
N GLY A 118 11.50 -11.08 12.02
CA GLY A 118 11.13 -10.35 13.24
C GLY A 118 10.76 -8.87 13.02
N CYS A 119 10.19 -8.56 11.85
CA CYS A 119 9.67 -7.26 11.43
C CYS A 119 8.14 -7.27 11.19
N GLY A 120 7.46 -8.39 11.50
CA GLY A 120 6.08 -8.62 11.07
C GLY A 120 4.98 -8.10 12.00
N SER A 121 5.31 -7.61 13.20
CA SER A 121 4.31 -7.18 14.19
C SER A 121 3.51 -5.95 13.75
N PHE A 122 4.09 -5.11 12.89
CA PHE A 122 3.49 -3.87 12.41
C PHE A 122 3.04 -3.94 10.94
N ILE A 123 3.20 -5.09 10.26
CA ILE A 123 2.76 -5.29 8.87
C ILE A 123 1.66 -6.34 8.83
N GLU A 124 0.46 -5.93 8.43
CA GLU A 124 -0.74 -6.76 8.44
C GLU A 124 -1.35 -6.91 7.05
N GLU A 125 -1.89 -8.10 6.79
CA GLU A 125 -2.76 -8.31 5.64
C GLU A 125 -4.14 -7.70 5.92
N ARG A 126 -4.58 -6.81 5.02
CA ARG A 126 -5.89 -6.17 5.09
C ARG A 126 -6.36 -5.79 3.69
N GLY A 127 -7.62 -6.08 3.39
CA GLY A 127 -8.23 -5.72 2.12
C GLY A 127 -8.20 -4.22 1.84
N CYS A 128 -8.21 -3.84 0.57
CA CYS A 128 -8.42 -2.44 0.17
C CYS A 128 -9.73 -1.87 0.73
N ILE A 129 -10.72 -2.74 0.91
CA ILE A 129 -11.93 -2.51 1.69
C ILE A 129 -12.04 -3.70 2.65
N SER A 130 -11.99 -3.42 3.94
CA SER A 130 -12.03 -4.38 5.05
C SER A 130 -13.19 -4.09 6.01
N GLU A 131 -13.49 -5.03 6.89
CA GLU A 131 -14.54 -4.85 7.90
C GLU A 131 -14.32 -3.59 8.75
N LYS A 132 -13.07 -3.36 9.18
CA LYS A 132 -12.67 -2.14 9.91
C LYS A 132 -13.03 -0.86 9.17
N ASP A 133 -12.94 -0.84 7.85
CA ASP A 133 -13.29 0.35 7.07
C ASP A 133 -14.80 0.57 7.02
N LEU A 134 -15.58 -0.52 6.95
CA LEU A 134 -17.04 -0.46 6.99
C LEU A 134 -17.54 -0.04 8.38
N GLU A 135 -16.93 -0.54 9.45
CA GLU A 135 -17.22 -0.11 10.82
C GLU A 135 -16.95 1.39 11.02
N ILE A 136 -15.83 1.90 10.50
CA ILE A 136 -15.51 3.35 10.53
C ILE A 136 -16.56 4.18 9.79
N LEU A 137 -17.12 3.64 8.69
CA LEU A 137 -18.19 4.28 7.92
C LEU A 137 -19.57 4.14 8.57
N GLY A 138 -19.68 3.50 9.74
CA GLY A 138 -20.93 3.36 10.49
C GLY A 138 -21.82 2.22 10.01
N PHE A 139 -21.29 1.25 9.26
CA PHE A 139 -22.05 0.04 8.92
C PHE A 139 -22.15 -0.89 10.13
N ASP A 140 -23.36 -1.38 10.41
CA ASP A 140 -23.60 -2.34 11.47
C ASP A 140 -22.96 -3.69 11.16
N LYS A 141 -22.51 -4.41 12.19
CA LYS A 141 -21.89 -5.74 12.06
C LYS A 141 -22.81 -6.74 11.34
N THR A 142 -24.12 -6.61 11.50
CA THR A 142 -25.11 -7.45 10.81
C THR A 142 -25.12 -7.24 9.30
N MET A 143 -24.74 -6.06 8.80
CA MET A 143 -24.57 -5.81 7.36
C MET A 143 -23.26 -6.36 6.82
N ILE A 144 -22.24 -6.45 7.68
CA ILE A 144 -20.88 -6.87 7.31
C ILE A 144 -20.74 -8.39 7.34
N GLN A 145 -21.42 -9.08 8.27
CA GLN A 145 -21.24 -10.51 8.56
C GLN A 145 -21.39 -11.44 7.34
N ASP A 146 -22.22 -11.07 6.36
CA ASP A 146 -22.49 -11.89 5.17
C ASP A 146 -21.52 -11.59 4.01
N MET A 147 -20.61 -10.63 4.18
CA MET A 147 -19.63 -10.25 3.17
C MET A 147 -18.49 -11.26 3.12
N LYS A 148 -18.31 -11.90 1.97
CA LYS A 148 -17.23 -12.87 1.77
C LYS A 148 -15.92 -12.15 1.50
N GLU A 149 -14.85 -12.59 2.16
CA GLU A 149 -13.50 -12.18 1.80
C GLU A 149 -13.06 -12.86 0.49
N ASN A 150 -12.37 -12.11 -0.37
CA ASN A 150 -11.77 -12.61 -1.60
C ASN A 150 -12.71 -13.37 -2.55
N PRO A 151 -13.91 -12.87 -2.88
CA PRO A 151 -14.81 -13.59 -3.79
C PRO A 151 -14.27 -13.68 -5.22
N GLN A 152 -13.28 -12.85 -5.56
CA GLN A 152 -12.60 -12.88 -6.86
C GLN A 152 -11.54 -13.98 -6.95
N ASN A 153 -11.29 -14.70 -5.85
CA ASN A 153 -10.28 -15.77 -5.74
C ASN A 153 -8.89 -15.31 -6.24
N ARG A 154 -8.49 -14.08 -5.88
CA ARG A 154 -7.18 -13.53 -6.22
C ARG A 154 -6.18 -13.90 -5.14
N LYS A 155 -5.00 -14.36 -5.55
CA LYS A 155 -3.93 -14.76 -4.63
C LYS A 155 -3.59 -13.61 -3.66
N GLY A 156 -3.66 -13.88 -2.35
CA GLY A 156 -3.36 -12.93 -1.27
C GLY A 156 -4.33 -11.75 -1.12
N CYS A 157 -5.43 -11.70 -1.88
CA CYS A 157 -6.40 -10.61 -1.77
C CYS A 157 -7.29 -10.81 -0.54
N HIS A 158 -7.47 -9.75 0.26
CA HIS A 158 -8.30 -9.75 1.46
C HIS A 158 -9.49 -8.78 1.37
N CYS A 159 -9.87 -8.40 0.15
CA CYS A 159 -11.00 -7.47 -0.06
C CYS A 159 -12.33 -8.18 0.15
N LEU A 160 -13.27 -7.49 0.79
CA LEU A 160 -14.66 -7.94 0.94
C LEU A 160 -15.43 -7.94 -0.38
N SER A 161 -16.52 -8.71 -0.44
CA SER A 161 -17.35 -8.88 -1.62
C SER A 161 -18.12 -7.66 -2.08
N CYS A 162 -18.25 -6.65 -1.21
CA CYS A 162 -18.79 -5.35 -1.55
C CYS A 162 -17.82 -4.46 -2.36
N LYS A 163 -16.55 -4.86 -2.52
CA LYS A 163 -15.57 -4.08 -3.29
C LYS A 163 -16.04 -3.91 -4.73
N LYS A 164 -16.28 -2.65 -5.11
CA LYS A 164 -16.67 -2.25 -6.46
C LYS A 164 -15.66 -1.26 -7.02
N GLU A 165 -15.21 -1.50 -8.25
CA GLU A 165 -14.46 -0.50 -9.02
C GLU A 165 -15.40 0.65 -9.37
N LEU A 166 -15.04 1.87 -8.98
CA LEU A 166 -15.82 3.07 -9.25
C LEU A 166 -15.38 3.76 -10.54
N LEU A 167 -14.14 3.51 -10.98
CA LEU A 167 -13.62 4.07 -12.21
C LEU A 167 -14.14 3.29 -13.42
N SER A 168 -14.98 3.93 -14.22
CA SER A 168 -15.37 3.45 -15.54
C SER A 168 -14.30 3.72 -16.60
N TYR A 169 -13.42 4.70 -16.35
CA TYR A 169 -12.46 5.21 -17.32
C TYR A 169 -11.09 4.55 -17.13
N LYS A 170 -10.73 3.64 -18.05
CA LYS A 170 -9.58 2.72 -17.96
C LYS A 170 -8.41 3.09 -18.88
N HIS A 171 -7.92 4.31 -18.75
CA HIS A 171 -6.82 4.88 -19.55
C HIS A 171 -6.01 5.82 -18.62
N PRO A 172 -4.78 6.22 -18.98
CA PRO A 172 -3.96 7.07 -18.12
C PRO A 172 -4.57 8.45 -17.88
N CYS A 173 -4.54 8.91 -16.62
CA CYS A 173 -4.98 10.26 -16.29
C CYS A 173 -3.99 11.32 -16.82
N THR A 174 -4.44 12.57 -16.83
CA THR A 174 -3.68 13.74 -17.34
C THR A 174 -2.40 14.05 -16.55
N ASN A 175 -2.22 13.48 -15.35
CA ASN A 175 -0.98 13.65 -14.58
C ASN A 175 0.24 12.98 -15.21
N GLY A 176 0.05 12.03 -16.14
CA GLY A 176 1.14 11.45 -16.93
C GLY A 176 2.16 10.64 -16.11
N CYS A 177 1.77 10.08 -14.97
CA CYS A 177 2.68 9.32 -14.11
C CYS A 177 3.32 8.15 -14.86
N VAL A 178 4.64 8.02 -14.76
CA VAL A 178 5.41 6.97 -15.45
C VAL A 178 4.95 5.56 -15.05
N TYR A 179 4.55 5.37 -13.78
CA TYR A 179 4.07 4.10 -13.24
C TYR A 179 2.59 3.77 -13.55
N CYS A 180 1.84 4.60 -14.30
CA CYS A 180 0.40 4.36 -14.48
C CYS A 180 0.09 2.90 -14.91
N TYR A 181 -0.72 2.19 -14.11
CA TYR A 181 -1.02 0.78 -14.39
C TYR A 181 -1.98 0.63 -15.57
N TRP A 182 -2.78 1.66 -15.90
CA TRP A 182 -3.60 1.65 -17.11
C TRP A 182 -2.73 1.76 -18.35
N LYS A 183 -2.95 0.83 -19.29
CA LYS A 183 -2.43 0.94 -20.65
C LYS A 183 -3.28 1.95 -21.42
N ASN A 184 -2.67 2.69 -22.36
CA ASN A 184 -3.36 3.57 -23.29
C ASN A 184 -4.51 2.84 -24.00
#